data_AF-A0A349K3Z6-F1
#
_entry.id   AF-A0A349K3Z6-F1
#
_cell.length_a   1.000
_cell.length_b   1.000
_cell.length_c   1.000
_cell.angle_alpha   90.00
_cell.angle_beta   90.00
_cell.angle_gamma   90.00
#
_symmetry.space_group_name_H-M   'P 1'
#
loop_
_entity.id
_entity.type
_entity.pdbx_description
1 polymer ?
#
loop_
_entity_poly.entity_id
_entity_poly.type
_entity_poly.pdbx_seq_one_letter_code
_entity_poly.pdbx_strand_id
1 'polypeptide(L)'
;GTLDFSQDEFIEFLNVSDDSFDLSGYEIHDGVGLRHVFSAGTLLAAGRAIVVFGGGTPAGSFGGSLVQTASTGFLGFNNSGDTIALKTPGGGSNLLEMSYDGSVLDQAMSRDPDGSGSLVAHSSANGAGGTLFSPGTRVDGGDFDGAVPIGVIDITSFDVDVSTQEITLEVSGMTPGATYCFDVSLDLGRTNPWFPFEILTTDTGIEVSPGIHRFVVPDLFIFQESSQYYRIRKP
;
A
#
# COMPACT_ATOMS: atom_id res chain seq x y z
N GLY A 1 27.97 2.86 11.27
CA GLY A 1 27.52 3.85 12.27
C GLY A 1 27.69 3.28 13.67
N THR A 2 27.15 3.99 14.67
CA THR A 2 26.93 3.47 16.03
C THR A 2 25.48 3.02 16.11
N LEU A 3 25.22 1.84 16.67
CA LEU A 3 23.85 1.35 16.83
C LEU A 3 23.08 2.19 17.84
N ASP A 4 21.88 2.63 17.45
CA ASP A 4 20.93 3.36 18.29
C ASP A 4 19.51 2.86 17.99
N PHE A 5 18.88 2.25 19.00
CA PHE A 5 17.58 1.61 18.85
C PHE A 5 16.46 2.55 18.42
N SER A 6 16.58 3.87 18.63
CA SER A 6 15.55 4.83 18.20
C SER A 6 15.90 5.47 16.86
N GLN A 7 17.19 5.72 16.59
CA GLN A 7 17.60 6.40 15.37
C GLN A 7 17.68 5.46 14.17
N ASP A 8 17.98 4.17 14.41
CA ASP A 8 18.14 3.16 13.37
C ASP A 8 16.80 2.51 12.97
N GLU A 9 15.70 2.81 13.66
CA GLU A 9 14.34 2.50 13.18
C GLU A 9 14.13 3.16 11.82
N PHE A 10 13.46 2.47 10.91
CA PHE A 10 13.11 3.05 9.62
C PHE A 10 11.79 2.53 9.06
N ILE A 11 11.21 3.31 8.17
CA ILE A 11 10.17 2.90 7.24
C ILE A 11 10.59 3.26 5.83
N GLU A 12 10.22 2.41 4.87
CA GLU A 12 10.49 2.61 3.47
C GLU A 12 9.18 2.62 2.66
N PHE A 13 9.08 3.57 1.72
CA PHE A 13 8.03 3.60 0.71
C PHE A 13 8.67 3.45 -0.66
N LEU A 14 8.23 2.45 -1.42
CA LEU A 14 8.62 2.24 -2.81
C LEU A 14 7.52 2.75 -3.73
N ASN A 15 7.85 3.68 -4.63
CA ASN A 15 6.96 4.04 -5.72
C ASN A 15 7.02 2.96 -6.80
N VAL A 16 6.02 2.09 -6.80
CA VAL A 16 5.90 0.98 -7.75
C VAL A 16 5.21 1.35 -9.07
N SER A 17 4.81 2.63 -9.24
CA SER A 17 4.20 3.11 -10.48
C SER A 17 5.22 3.55 -11.53
N ASP A 18 4.75 3.75 -12.76
CA ASP A 18 5.53 4.28 -13.89
C ASP A 18 5.70 5.81 -13.87
N ASP A 19 5.02 6.50 -12.96
CA ASP A 19 5.04 7.96 -12.83
C ASP A 19 5.73 8.40 -11.53
N SER A 20 6.21 9.64 -11.51
CA SER A 20 6.70 10.24 -10.26
C SER A 20 5.54 10.55 -9.31
N PHE A 21 5.71 10.26 -8.03
CA PHE A 21 4.75 10.59 -6.97
C PHE A 21 5.27 11.77 -6.14
N ASP A 22 4.48 12.84 -6.03
CA ASP A 22 4.81 13.98 -5.18
C ASP A 22 4.34 13.73 -3.73
N LEU A 23 5.30 13.48 -2.83
CA LEU A 23 5.05 13.28 -1.40
C LEU A 23 4.95 14.59 -0.61
N SER A 24 5.00 15.76 -1.26
CA SER A 24 4.98 17.05 -0.57
C SER A 24 3.82 17.18 0.42
N GLY A 25 4.16 17.38 1.70
CA GLY A 25 3.19 17.58 2.78
C GLY A 25 2.50 16.30 3.26
N TYR A 26 2.75 15.14 2.66
CA TYR A 26 2.25 13.87 3.20
C TYR A 26 2.86 13.59 4.57
N GLU A 27 2.15 12.81 5.38
CA GLU A 27 2.48 12.62 6.78
C GLU A 27 2.59 11.13 7.12
N ILE A 28 3.67 10.73 7.81
CA ILE A 28 3.76 9.41 8.45
C ILE A 28 3.19 9.54 9.86
N HIS A 29 2.21 8.71 10.19
CA HIS A 29 1.61 8.59 11.51
C HIS A 29 1.81 7.17 12.02
N ASP A 30 1.89 7.01 13.34
CA ASP A 30 1.68 5.72 13.99
C ASP A 30 0.33 5.67 14.72
N GLY A 31 0.12 4.65 15.57
CA GLY A 31 -1.10 4.52 16.38
C GLY A 31 -1.31 5.66 17.40
N VAL A 32 -0.30 6.50 17.64
CA VAL A 32 -0.34 7.62 18.59
C VAL A 32 -0.44 8.97 17.87
N GLY A 33 0.27 9.16 16.76
CA GLY A 33 0.16 10.39 15.96
C GLY A 33 1.30 10.62 14.98
N LEU A 34 1.50 11.89 14.63
CA LEU A 34 2.47 12.32 13.61
C LEU A 34 3.92 11.96 13.99
N ARG A 35 4.66 11.41 13.01
CA ARG A 35 6.09 11.05 13.09
C ARG A 35 6.96 11.73 12.04
N HIS A 36 6.42 12.02 10.86
CA HIS A 36 7.18 12.71 9.84
C HIS A 36 6.25 13.47 8.89
N VAL A 37 6.68 14.66 8.46
CA VAL A 37 6.07 15.43 7.37
C VAL A 37 7.09 15.54 6.25
N PHE A 38 6.74 15.04 5.07
CA PHE A 38 7.59 15.17 3.90
C PHE A 38 7.65 16.64 3.46
N SER A 39 8.86 17.18 3.33
CA SER A 39 9.06 18.56 2.90
C SER A 39 8.55 18.82 1.48
N ALA A 40 8.20 20.06 1.17
CA ALA A 40 7.80 20.45 -0.17
C ALA A 40 8.91 20.16 -1.20
N GLY A 41 8.54 19.58 -2.34
CA GLY A 41 9.46 19.12 -3.37
C GLY A 41 10.00 17.70 -3.16
N THR A 42 9.44 16.92 -2.22
CA THR A 42 9.78 15.50 -2.07
C THR A 42 9.15 14.69 -3.21
N LEU A 43 9.82 14.67 -4.37
CA LEU A 43 9.37 13.95 -5.55
C LEU A 43 10.00 12.56 -5.59
N LEU A 44 9.18 11.53 -5.45
CA LEU A 44 9.60 10.14 -5.54
C LEU A 44 9.43 9.63 -6.97
N ALA A 45 10.53 9.53 -7.71
CA ALA A 45 10.50 9.05 -9.10
C ALA A 45 9.95 7.61 -9.21
N ALA A 46 9.47 7.24 -10.40
CA ALA A 46 9.02 5.90 -10.72
C ALA A 46 10.09 4.85 -10.37
N GLY A 47 9.68 3.79 -9.68
CA GLY A 47 10.56 2.71 -9.22
C GLY A 47 11.62 3.10 -8.19
N ARG A 48 11.49 4.27 -7.56
CA ARG A 48 12.41 4.71 -6.49
C ARG A 48 11.76 4.59 -5.13
N ALA A 49 12.60 4.33 -4.13
CA ALA A 49 12.19 4.31 -2.75
C ALA A 49 12.63 5.59 -2.01
N ILE A 50 11.93 5.85 -0.91
CA ILE A 50 12.35 6.79 0.13
C ILE A 50 12.39 6.06 1.45
N VAL A 51 13.51 6.20 2.16
CA VAL A 51 13.72 5.69 3.51
C VAL A 51 13.63 6.84 4.49
N VAL A 52 12.80 6.70 5.52
CA VAL A 52 12.74 7.63 6.65
C VAL A 52 13.27 6.91 7.88
N PHE A 53 14.43 7.35 8.37
CA PHE A 53 15.02 6.87 9.62
C PHE A 53 14.47 7.64 10.83
N GLY A 54 14.48 7.03 12.02
CA GLY A 54 14.10 7.68 13.27
C GLY A 54 14.94 8.91 13.60
N GLY A 55 16.21 8.91 13.20
CA GLY A 55 17.10 10.05 13.40
C GLY A 55 18.52 9.81 12.87
N GLY A 56 19.49 10.33 13.60
CA GLY A 56 20.91 10.14 13.31
C GLY A 56 21.39 10.87 12.06
N THR A 57 22.46 10.35 11.46
CA THR A 57 23.04 10.87 10.21
C THR A 57 23.27 9.69 9.26
N PRO A 58 22.19 9.20 8.60
CA PRO A 58 22.29 8.09 7.65
C PRO A 58 23.35 8.39 6.59
N ALA A 59 24.25 7.43 6.37
CA ALA A 59 25.33 7.56 5.40
C ALA A 59 25.46 6.25 4.60
N GLY A 60 25.50 6.37 3.29
CA GLY A 60 25.47 5.23 2.36
C GLY A 60 24.84 5.62 1.03
N SER A 61 24.87 4.71 0.06
CA SER A 61 24.21 4.93 -1.23
C SER A 61 22.71 4.65 -1.18
N PHE A 62 22.26 3.75 -0.30
CA PHE A 62 20.85 3.32 -0.16
C PHE A 62 20.21 3.00 -1.52
N GLY A 63 20.94 2.33 -2.41
CA GLY A 63 20.46 2.02 -3.77
C GLY A 63 20.03 3.21 -4.64
N GLY A 64 20.49 4.42 -4.29
CA GLY A 64 20.05 5.68 -4.92
C GLY A 64 18.66 6.15 -4.45
N SER A 65 18.10 5.53 -3.41
CA SER A 65 16.86 5.94 -2.76
C SER A 65 17.01 7.27 -2.04
N LEU A 66 15.91 8.01 -1.93
CA LEU A 66 15.87 9.21 -1.09
C LEU A 66 15.99 8.79 0.37
N VAL A 67 16.69 9.59 1.18
CA VAL A 67 16.85 9.32 2.60
C VAL A 67 16.54 10.57 3.39
N GLN A 68 15.68 10.42 4.39
CA GLN A 68 15.31 11.48 5.33
C GLN A 68 15.34 10.94 6.76
N THR A 69 15.25 11.86 7.72
CA THR A 69 15.01 11.54 9.12
C THR A 69 13.63 12.03 9.53
N ALA A 70 13.02 11.35 10.52
CA ALA A 70 11.72 11.70 11.06
C ALA A 70 11.70 13.17 11.48
N SER A 71 10.73 13.95 10.97
CA SER A 71 10.71 15.39 11.20
C SER A 71 10.34 15.75 12.64
N THR A 72 9.78 14.80 13.39
CA THR A 72 9.54 14.89 14.85
C THR A 72 10.74 14.42 15.67
N GLY A 73 11.80 13.91 15.02
CA GLY A 73 13.03 13.42 15.66
C GLY A 73 12.98 11.99 16.18
N PHE A 74 11.89 11.25 15.94
CA PHE A 74 11.74 9.83 16.26
C PHE A 74 10.59 9.19 15.47
N LEU A 75 10.68 7.88 15.18
CA LEU A 75 9.56 7.08 14.67
C LEU A 75 8.80 6.40 15.81
N GLY A 76 9.52 5.73 16.71
CA GLY A 76 8.95 5.16 17.94
C GLY A 76 8.08 3.94 17.70
N PHE A 77 8.48 3.09 16.75
CA PHE A 77 7.74 1.88 16.39
C PHE A 77 7.86 0.82 17.50
N ASN A 78 6.72 0.27 17.93
CA ASN A 78 6.68 -0.60 19.09
C ASN A 78 7.02 -2.07 18.77
N ASN A 79 7.85 -2.72 19.60
CA ASN A 79 8.17 -4.15 19.47
C ASN A 79 6.97 -5.09 19.68
N SER A 80 5.91 -4.62 20.34
CA SER A 80 4.67 -5.38 20.57
C SER A 80 3.67 -5.26 19.42
N GLY A 81 4.04 -4.61 18.33
CA GLY A 81 3.14 -4.26 17.24
C GLY A 81 2.72 -2.79 17.28
N ASP A 82 2.39 -2.27 16.10
CA ASP A 82 1.95 -0.89 15.88
C ASP A 82 1.09 -0.81 14.61
N THR A 83 0.49 0.36 14.38
CA THR A 83 -0.14 0.73 13.11
C THR A 83 0.59 1.92 12.54
N ILE A 84 1.01 1.83 11.29
CA ILE A 84 1.70 2.91 10.57
C ILE A 84 0.83 3.33 9.39
N ALA A 85 0.60 4.63 9.26
CA ALA A 85 -0.21 5.21 8.19
C ALA A 85 0.57 6.29 7.44
N LEU A 86 0.47 6.27 6.11
CA LEU A 86 0.81 7.40 5.26
C LEU A 86 -0.47 8.20 5.00
N LYS A 87 -0.54 9.43 5.47
CA LYS A 87 -1.70 10.31 5.34
C LYS A 87 -1.47 11.39 4.31
N THR A 88 -2.56 11.77 3.65
CA THR A 88 -2.63 12.93 2.74
C THR A 88 -2.23 14.22 3.46
N PRO A 89 -1.79 15.27 2.73
CA PRO A 89 -1.39 16.52 3.34
C PRO A 89 -2.45 17.12 4.26
N GLY A 90 -2.04 17.46 5.49
CA GLY A 90 -2.95 17.89 6.56
C GLY A 90 -3.54 16.76 7.40
N GLY A 91 -3.15 15.50 7.16
CA GLY A 91 -3.38 14.36 8.05
C GLY A 91 -4.81 13.82 8.08
N GLY A 92 -5.69 14.25 7.16
CA GLY A 92 -7.13 13.99 7.21
C GLY A 92 -7.58 12.64 6.66
N SER A 93 -6.81 12.01 5.78
CA SER A 93 -7.15 10.71 5.18
C SER A 93 -5.93 9.83 4.99
N ASN A 94 -6.07 8.55 5.31
CA ASN A 94 -5.04 7.53 5.08
C ASN A 94 -4.96 7.22 3.57
N LEU A 95 -3.78 7.39 2.99
CA LEU A 95 -3.44 6.86 1.67
C LEU A 95 -3.04 5.38 1.77
N LEU A 96 -2.18 5.07 2.74
CA LEU A 96 -1.75 3.71 3.07
C LEU A 96 -1.85 3.51 4.58
N GLU A 97 -2.15 2.29 5.00
CA GLU A 97 -2.10 1.88 6.39
C GLU A 97 -1.59 0.43 6.45
N MET A 98 -0.75 0.16 7.44
CA MET A 98 -0.29 -1.19 7.76
C MET A 98 -0.24 -1.37 9.27
N SER A 99 -0.53 -2.58 9.72
CA SER A 99 -0.30 -2.97 11.12
C SER A 99 0.60 -4.19 11.16
N TYR A 100 1.43 -4.28 12.21
CA TYR A 100 2.22 -5.45 12.52
C TYR A 100 2.02 -5.81 13.99
N ASP A 101 2.25 -7.08 14.34
CA ASP A 101 1.85 -7.68 15.63
C ASP A 101 3.00 -7.91 16.60
N GLY A 102 4.22 -7.49 16.24
CA GLY A 102 5.43 -7.73 17.04
C GLY A 102 5.99 -9.15 16.96
N SER A 103 5.53 -9.98 16.03
CA SER A 103 6.08 -11.32 15.79
C SER A 103 7.49 -11.31 15.18
N VAL A 104 7.87 -10.20 14.53
CA VAL A 104 9.19 -9.98 13.95
C VAL A 104 9.94 -8.99 14.85
N LEU A 105 11.07 -9.44 15.40
CA LEU A 105 11.92 -8.66 16.30
C LEU A 105 13.35 -8.58 15.77
N ASP A 106 14.05 -7.50 16.12
CA ASP A 106 15.47 -7.24 15.81
C ASP A 106 15.83 -7.30 14.32
N GLN A 107 14.87 -7.08 13.43
CA GLN A 107 15.04 -7.04 11.98
C GLN A 107 13.90 -6.26 11.31
N ALA A 108 14.09 -5.88 10.05
CA ALA A 108 13.05 -5.26 9.25
C ALA A 108 11.98 -6.28 8.82
N MET A 109 10.82 -5.77 8.38
CA MET A 109 9.88 -6.52 7.56
C MET A 109 9.96 -6.01 6.13
N SER A 110 9.99 -6.92 5.16
CA SER A 110 10.02 -6.59 3.72
C SER A 110 8.90 -7.27 2.97
N ARG A 111 8.49 -6.68 1.85
CA ARG A 111 7.54 -7.30 0.92
C ARG A 111 8.24 -8.48 0.23
N ASP A 112 7.60 -9.65 0.16
CA ASP A 112 8.10 -10.80 -0.60
C ASP A 112 7.05 -11.29 -1.63
N PRO A 113 7.27 -11.08 -2.94
CA PRO A 113 8.42 -10.39 -3.55
C PRO A 113 8.40 -8.87 -3.29
N ASP A 114 9.56 -8.21 -3.48
CA ASP A 114 9.71 -6.76 -3.35
C ASP A 114 8.61 -5.99 -4.12
N GLY A 115 8.12 -4.91 -3.52
CA GLY A 115 7.12 -4.00 -4.10
C GLY A 115 5.68 -4.52 -4.25
N SER A 116 5.44 -5.83 -4.26
CA SER A 116 4.11 -6.39 -4.56
C SER A 116 3.62 -7.48 -3.60
N GLY A 117 4.53 -8.08 -2.83
CA GLY A 117 4.26 -9.19 -1.93
C GLY A 117 3.56 -8.84 -0.62
N SER A 118 3.41 -9.85 0.22
CA SER A 118 3.04 -9.67 1.64
C SER A 118 4.27 -9.29 2.45
N LEU A 119 4.09 -8.61 3.58
CA LEU A 119 5.19 -8.38 4.52
C LEU A 119 5.58 -9.68 5.21
N VAL A 120 6.88 -9.96 5.22
CA VAL A 120 7.51 -11.07 5.95
C VAL A 120 8.71 -10.54 6.72
N ALA A 121 9.24 -11.32 7.67
CA ALA A 121 10.55 -11.01 8.27
C ALA A 121 11.61 -10.92 7.17
N HIS A 122 12.44 -9.86 7.17
CA HIS A 122 13.41 -9.60 6.10
C HIS A 122 14.29 -10.81 5.81
N SER A 123 14.81 -11.47 6.85
CA SER A 123 15.66 -12.66 6.71
C SER A 123 14.99 -13.85 6.05
N SER A 124 13.66 -13.88 6.03
CA SER A 124 12.83 -14.93 5.43
C SER A 124 12.40 -14.62 4.00
N ALA A 125 12.56 -13.38 3.53
CA ALA A 125 12.20 -13.00 2.18
C ALA A 125 13.09 -13.71 1.14
N ASN A 126 12.50 -14.13 0.02
CA ASN A 126 13.23 -14.79 -1.04
C ASN A 126 14.31 -13.86 -1.63
N GLY A 127 15.57 -14.30 -1.62
CA GLY A 127 16.73 -13.50 -2.04
C GLY A 127 17.48 -12.79 -0.91
N ALA A 128 16.92 -12.72 0.30
CA ALA A 128 17.52 -11.99 1.41
C ALA A 128 18.85 -12.57 1.91
N GLY A 129 19.12 -13.85 1.66
CA GLY A 129 20.37 -14.51 2.09
C GLY A 129 20.59 -14.50 3.61
N GLY A 130 19.52 -14.36 4.41
CA GLY A 130 19.58 -14.24 5.86
C GLY A 130 19.96 -12.85 6.39
N THR A 131 20.05 -11.83 5.53
CA THR A 131 20.22 -10.45 5.97
C THR A 131 18.98 -9.96 6.74
N LEU A 132 19.20 -9.10 7.74
CA LEU A 132 18.13 -8.64 8.63
C LEU A 132 17.47 -7.33 8.16
N PHE A 133 18.08 -6.63 7.22
CA PHE A 133 17.65 -5.32 6.74
C PHE A 133 18.40 -4.94 5.46
N SER A 134 17.74 -4.22 4.55
CA SER A 134 18.30 -3.70 3.30
C SER A 134 17.78 -2.29 2.96
N PRO A 135 17.86 -1.30 3.86
CA PRO A 135 17.22 0.01 3.64
C PRO A 135 17.69 0.66 2.33
N GLY A 136 16.74 1.08 1.50
CA GLY A 136 16.96 1.71 0.21
C GLY A 136 17.26 0.74 -0.93
N THR A 137 17.27 -0.56 -0.68
CA THR A 137 17.60 -1.61 -1.65
C THR A 137 16.60 -2.76 -1.56
N ARG A 138 16.51 -3.55 -2.63
CA ARG A 138 15.80 -4.84 -2.60
C ARG A 138 16.36 -5.76 -1.53
N VAL A 139 15.61 -6.80 -1.19
CA VAL A 139 16.02 -7.77 -0.15
C VAL A 139 17.36 -8.46 -0.46
N ASP A 140 17.75 -8.58 -1.73
CA ASP A 140 19.03 -9.13 -2.17
C ASP A 140 20.19 -8.10 -2.16
N GLY A 141 19.92 -6.86 -1.74
CA GLY A 141 20.87 -5.75 -1.70
C GLY A 141 21.06 -5.04 -3.04
N GLY A 142 20.36 -5.46 -4.10
CA GLY A 142 20.33 -4.76 -5.38
C GLY A 142 19.53 -3.46 -5.32
N ASP A 143 19.79 -2.55 -6.25
CA ASP A 143 18.96 -1.35 -6.43
C ASP A 143 17.52 -1.75 -6.80
N PHE A 144 16.56 -0.86 -6.53
CA PHE A 144 15.21 -1.01 -7.07
C PHE A 144 15.23 -0.75 -8.58
N ASP A 145 14.83 -1.76 -9.35
CA ASP A 145 14.88 -1.74 -10.82
C ASP A 145 13.58 -1.18 -11.42
N GLY A 146 13.29 0.11 -11.22
CA GLY A 146 12.15 0.75 -11.89
C GLY A 146 10.78 0.19 -11.47
N ALA A 147 9.71 0.68 -12.09
CA ALA A 147 8.36 0.22 -11.82
C ALA A 147 8.27 -1.31 -11.96
N VAL A 148 7.89 -1.99 -10.88
CA VAL A 148 7.35 -3.35 -11.03
C VAL A 148 5.97 -3.15 -11.65
N PRO A 149 5.59 -3.89 -12.71
CA PRO A 149 4.22 -3.88 -13.17
C PRO A 149 3.32 -4.18 -11.98
N ILE A 150 2.71 -3.14 -11.43
CA ILE A 150 1.69 -3.28 -10.44
C ILE A 150 0.56 -3.97 -11.18
N GLY A 151 0.20 -5.17 -10.73
CA GLY A 151 -1.09 -5.76 -11.08
C GLY A 151 -2.17 -4.89 -10.46
N VAL A 152 -2.42 -3.72 -11.06
CA VAL A 152 -3.51 -2.85 -10.64
C VAL A 152 -4.79 -3.53 -11.07
N ILE A 153 -5.70 -3.65 -10.11
CA ILE A 153 -7.06 -4.07 -10.42
C ILE A 153 -7.81 -2.80 -10.71
N ASP A 154 -8.07 -2.55 -11.99
CA ASP A 154 -8.76 -1.34 -12.41
C ASP A 154 -10.18 -1.67 -12.82
N ILE A 155 -11.12 -0.86 -12.31
CA ILE A 155 -12.47 -0.81 -12.85
C ILE A 155 -12.41 0.10 -14.08
N THR A 156 -12.33 -0.52 -15.25
CA THR A 156 -12.19 0.14 -16.56
C THR A 156 -13.53 0.64 -17.11
N SER A 157 -14.63 0.04 -16.67
CA SER A 157 -16.01 0.45 -16.96
C SER A 157 -16.88 0.17 -15.75
N PHE A 158 -17.85 1.05 -15.50
CA PHE A 158 -18.78 0.95 -14.38
C PHE A 158 -20.13 1.54 -14.79
N ASP A 159 -21.19 0.75 -14.67
CA ASP A 159 -22.56 1.15 -14.97
C ASP A 159 -23.53 0.61 -13.91
N VAL A 160 -24.58 1.37 -13.66
CA VAL A 160 -25.58 1.09 -12.63
C VAL A 160 -26.97 1.12 -13.25
N ASP A 161 -27.65 -0.02 -13.25
CA ASP A 161 -29.04 -0.12 -13.66
C ASP A 161 -29.95 -0.28 -12.42
N VAL A 162 -30.53 0.84 -12.00
CA VAL A 162 -31.47 0.88 -10.86
C VAL A 162 -32.77 0.12 -11.17
N SER A 163 -33.13 -0.01 -12.45
CA SER A 163 -34.38 -0.69 -12.85
C SER A 163 -34.26 -2.21 -12.75
N THR A 164 -33.08 -2.76 -13.06
CA THR A 164 -32.78 -4.19 -12.91
C THR A 164 -32.11 -4.51 -11.58
N GLN A 165 -31.69 -3.50 -10.81
CA GLN A 165 -30.93 -3.64 -9.56
C GLN A 165 -29.58 -4.35 -9.80
N GLU A 166 -28.89 -3.97 -10.87
CA GLU A 166 -27.63 -4.57 -11.28
C GLU A 166 -26.53 -3.52 -11.44
N ILE A 167 -25.31 -3.91 -11.08
CA ILE A 167 -24.09 -3.16 -11.33
C ILE A 167 -23.29 -3.94 -12.36
N THR A 168 -22.98 -3.31 -13.48
CA THR A 168 -22.08 -3.89 -14.49
C THR A 168 -20.71 -3.23 -14.37
N LEU A 169 -19.66 -4.03 -14.23
CA LEU A 169 -18.29 -3.52 -14.18
C LEU A 169 -17.35 -4.34 -15.04
N GLU A 170 -16.35 -3.68 -15.63
CA GLU A 170 -15.26 -4.33 -16.36
C GLU A 170 -13.96 -4.13 -15.61
N VAL A 171 -13.31 -5.22 -15.25
CA VAL A 171 -12.16 -5.24 -14.34
C VAL A 171 -10.94 -5.77 -15.07
N SER A 172 -9.87 -4.98 -15.12
CA SER A 172 -8.56 -5.43 -15.62
C SER A 172 -7.63 -5.82 -14.47
N GLY A 173 -6.59 -6.59 -14.79
CA GLY A 173 -5.50 -6.90 -13.83
C GLY A 173 -5.85 -7.94 -12.76
N MET A 174 -6.95 -8.67 -12.94
CA MET A 174 -7.27 -9.82 -12.09
C MET A 174 -6.28 -10.97 -12.32
N THR A 175 -5.79 -11.56 -11.23
CA THR A 175 -4.92 -12.74 -11.26
C THR A 175 -5.79 -13.98 -11.40
N PRO A 176 -5.54 -14.86 -12.39
CA PRO A 176 -6.30 -16.11 -12.57
C PRO A 176 -6.33 -16.95 -11.28
N GLY A 177 -7.53 -17.36 -10.87
CA GLY A 177 -7.75 -18.15 -9.66
C GLY A 177 -7.64 -17.39 -8.33
N ALA A 178 -7.31 -16.10 -8.35
CA ALA A 178 -7.38 -15.25 -7.16
C ALA A 178 -8.83 -14.80 -6.90
N THR A 179 -9.14 -14.58 -5.63
CA THR A 179 -10.40 -14.00 -5.17
C THR A 179 -10.25 -12.51 -4.90
N TYR A 180 -11.33 -11.77 -5.13
CA TYR A 180 -11.42 -10.34 -4.87
C TYR A 180 -12.76 -10.00 -4.23
N CYS A 181 -12.77 -9.06 -3.30
CA CYS A 181 -13.99 -8.55 -2.69
C CYS A 181 -14.44 -7.29 -3.43
N PHE A 182 -15.66 -7.30 -3.94
CA PHE A 182 -16.38 -6.11 -4.34
C PHE A 182 -17.12 -5.59 -3.12
N ASP A 183 -16.68 -4.47 -2.55
CA ASP A 183 -17.28 -3.89 -1.35
C ASP A 183 -18.13 -2.67 -1.70
N VAL A 184 -19.13 -2.38 -0.86
CA VAL A 184 -19.94 -1.17 -0.91
C VAL A 184 -19.81 -0.36 0.37
N SER A 185 -19.85 0.96 0.26
CA SER A 185 -19.97 1.91 1.37
C SER A 185 -21.14 2.85 1.13
N LEU A 186 -22.00 2.98 2.14
CA LEU A 186 -23.18 3.85 2.13
C LEU A 186 -22.86 5.29 2.57
N ASP A 187 -21.69 5.49 3.18
CA ASP A 187 -21.24 6.76 3.72
C ASP A 187 -20.10 7.37 2.91
N LEU A 188 -19.91 6.91 1.67
CA LEU A 188 -18.90 7.39 0.73
C LEU A 188 -17.47 7.25 1.28
N GLY A 189 -17.22 6.18 2.03
CA GLY A 189 -15.92 5.81 2.60
C GLY A 189 -15.50 6.63 3.82
N ARG A 190 -16.40 7.38 4.45
CA ARG A 190 -16.06 8.38 5.48
C ARG A 190 -15.76 7.80 6.87
N THR A 191 -16.47 6.77 7.31
CA THR A 191 -16.40 6.23 8.68
C THR A 191 -15.97 4.76 8.73
N ASN A 192 -15.46 4.24 7.61
CA ASN A 192 -14.98 2.87 7.44
C ASN A 192 -16.03 1.71 7.41
N PRO A 193 -17.36 1.90 7.28
CA PRO A 193 -18.27 0.77 7.05
C PRO A 193 -18.24 0.38 5.57
N TRP A 194 -17.28 -0.45 5.20
CA TRP A 194 -17.27 -1.17 3.93
C TRP A 194 -17.88 -2.55 4.15
N PHE A 195 -18.91 -2.88 3.39
CA PHE A 195 -19.56 -4.18 3.45
C PHE A 195 -19.15 -5.00 2.23
N PRO A 196 -18.65 -6.23 2.41
CA PRO A 196 -18.37 -7.12 1.30
C PRO A 196 -19.70 -7.48 0.63
N PHE A 197 -19.78 -7.21 -0.66
CA PHE A 197 -20.99 -7.32 -1.44
C PHE A 197 -20.99 -8.61 -2.27
N GLU A 198 -19.91 -8.84 -3.03
CA GLU A 198 -19.75 -10.01 -3.90
C GLU A 198 -18.27 -10.45 -3.95
N ILE A 199 -18.03 -11.73 -4.22
CA ILE A 199 -16.68 -12.25 -4.48
C ILE A 199 -16.48 -12.39 -6.00
N LEU A 200 -15.47 -11.72 -6.53
CA LEU A 200 -15.11 -11.77 -7.93
C LEU A 200 -13.92 -12.71 -8.14
N THR A 201 -13.99 -13.56 -9.15
CA THR A 201 -12.85 -14.34 -9.68
C THR A 201 -12.87 -14.25 -11.20
N THR A 202 -11.75 -14.57 -11.85
CA THR A 202 -11.71 -14.70 -13.31
C THR A 202 -12.69 -15.74 -13.84
N ASP A 203 -13.09 -16.71 -13.01
CA ASP A 203 -14.02 -17.78 -13.38
C ASP A 203 -15.50 -17.35 -13.30
N THR A 204 -15.82 -16.35 -12.47
CA THR A 204 -17.18 -15.80 -12.36
C THR A 204 -17.43 -14.62 -13.30
N GLY A 205 -16.38 -14.01 -13.84
CA GLY A 205 -16.45 -12.95 -14.83
C GLY A 205 -16.45 -13.47 -16.27
N ILE A 206 -17.02 -12.68 -17.19
CA ILE A 206 -16.94 -12.94 -18.63
C ILE A 206 -15.76 -12.13 -19.19
N GLU A 207 -14.75 -12.78 -19.76
CA GLU A 207 -13.67 -12.07 -20.44
C GLU A 207 -14.20 -11.37 -21.70
N VAL A 208 -14.19 -10.04 -21.70
CA VAL A 208 -14.70 -9.20 -22.81
C VAL A 208 -13.60 -8.68 -23.73
N SER A 209 -12.37 -8.66 -23.22
CA SER A 209 -11.14 -8.44 -23.97
C SER A 209 -9.96 -9.04 -23.18
N PRO A 210 -8.79 -9.27 -23.79
CA PRO A 210 -7.66 -9.92 -23.11
C PRO A 210 -7.34 -9.27 -21.76
N GLY A 211 -7.53 -10.03 -20.68
CA GLY A 211 -7.26 -9.59 -19.31
C GLY A 211 -8.30 -8.66 -18.68
N ILE A 212 -9.43 -8.39 -19.35
CA ILE A 212 -10.56 -7.60 -18.84
C ILE A 212 -11.79 -8.50 -18.69
N HIS A 213 -12.29 -8.61 -17.45
CA HIS A 213 -13.43 -9.43 -17.10
C HIS A 213 -14.63 -8.56 -16.73
N ARG A 214 -15.78 -8.81 -17.35
CA ARG A 214 -17.04 -8.17 -17.02
C ARG A 214 -17.79 -8.97 -15.96
N PHE A 215 -18.33 -8.26 -14.98
CA PHE A 215 -19.19 -8.79 -13.93
C PHE A 215 -20.53 -8.07 -13.94
N VAL A 216 -21.59 -8.80 -13.59
CA VAL A 216 -22.92 -8.24 -13.31
C VAL A 216 -23.25 -8.65 -11.88
N VAL A 217 -23.32 -7.67 -10.99
CA VAL A 217 -23.48 -7.87 -9.55
C VAL A 217 -24.84 -7.33 -9.11
N PRO A 218 -25.71 -8.14 -8.47
CA PRO A 218 -27.06 -7.71 -8.08
C PRO A 218 -27.04 -6.86 -6.81
N ASP A 219 -27.47 -5.60 -6.89
CA ASP A 219 -27.64 -4.69 -5.75
C ASP A 219 -29.10 -4.38 -5.42
N LEU A 220 -29.67 -5.22 -4.55
CA LEU A 220 -31.06 -5.12 -4.09
C LEU A 220 -31.35 -3.91 -3.20
N PHE A 221 -30.34 -3.12 -2.83
CA PHE A 221 -30.49 -1.95 -1.97
C PHE A 221 -30.18 -0.64 -2.72
N ILE A 222 -29.78 -0.71 -3.99
CA ILE A 222 -29.36 0.46 -4.77
C ILE A 222 -30.44 1.55 -4.86
N PHE A 223 -31.72 1.15 -4.86
CA PHE A 223 -32.85 2.10 -4.89
C PHE A 223 -33.15 2.74 -3.53
N GLN A 224 -32.58 2.21 -2.43
CA GLN A 224 -32.82 2.68 -1.07
C GLN A 224 -31.84 3.78 -0.67
N GLU A 225 -30.74 3.93 -1.40
CA GLU A 225 -29.61 4.77 -1.03
C GLU A 225 -29.41 5.89 -2.05
N SER A 226 -29.25 7.12 -1.57
CA SER A 226 -29.06 8.28 -2.46
C SER A 226 -27.69 8.31 -3.14
N SER A 227 -26.72 7.58 -2.60
CA SER A 227 -25.36 7.50 -3.10
C SER A 227 -24.62 6.34 -2.44
N GLN A 228 -23.83 5.60 -3.21
CA GLN A 228 -22.98 4.52 -2.72
C GLN A 228 -21.61 4.57 -3.38
N TYR A 229 -20.57 4.13 -2.68
CA TYR A 229 -19.23 3.93 -3.22
C TYR A 229 -18.94 2.44 -3.31
N TYR A 230 -18.32 2.02 -4.41
CA TYR A 230 -17.89 0.65 -4.61
C TYR A 230 -16.37 0.60 -4.76
N ARG A 231 -15.76 -0.49 -4.33
CA ARG A 231 -14.34 -0.76 -4.55
C ARG A 231 -14.11 -2.24 -4.80
N ILE A 232 -13.00 -2.56 -5.44
CA ILE A 232 -12.45 -3.91 -5.48
C ILE A 232 -11.19 -3.94 -4.64
N ARG A 233 -11.02 -4.99 -3.84
CA ARG A 233 -9.79 -5.27 -3.10
C ARG A 233 -9.51 -6.76 -3.06
N LYS A 234 -8.29 -7.14 -2.70
CA LYS A 234 -8.02 -8.51 -2.26
C LYS A 234 -8.71 -8.78 -0.89
N PRO A 235 -9.11 -10.03 -0.61
CA PRO A 235 -9.76 -10.43 0.65
C PRO A 235 -9.01 -9.97 1.90
#